data_AF-A0A2J6XK84-F1
#
_entry.id   AF-A0A2J6XK84-F1
#
_cell.length_a   1.000
_cell.length_b   1.000
_cell.length_c   1.000
_cell.angle_alpha   90.00
_cell.angle_beta   90.00
_cell.angle_gamma   90.00
#
_symmetry.space_group_name_H-M   'P 1'
#
loop_
_entity.id
_entity.type
_entity.pdbx_description
1 polymer ?
#
loop_
_entity_poly.entity_id
_entity_poly.type
_entity_poly.pdbx_seq_one_letter_code
_entity_poly.pdbx_strand_id
1 'polypeptide(L)'
;MVTNIEISGYSEDALDALVRAGIYSNKTEAVREAIRRFIDSFDMKEISFRAYKEGKISFQLATEISGLSIEELIWFFLKKGFAPEIGISDINELKENLDEIGKYEAFVFDLSSSYTILELDKIDTIKKVNKRLIIGKETGKSIRSLVMRYSKIRGSLVYLGNYEQAQLKTQLSEFARKNGITLQEAEAINIAKKEKWLLISDDVRTRQIARSKGVNCVPTLSIFLYEKNQNLISEKEFNEISMKMGIIPMLVPSEIFR
;
A
#
# COMPACT_ATOMS: atom_id res chain seq x y z
N MET A 1 3.33 -22.72 -5.34
CA MET A 1 4.73 -23.22 -5.32
C MET A 1 4.76 -24.38 -4.34
N VAL A 2 5.38 -25.49 -4.71
CA VAL A 2 5.68 -26.57 -3.76
C VAL A 2 7.00 -26.21 -3.11
N THR A 3 7.01 -26.05 -1.79
CA THR A 3 8.24 -25.86 -1.02
C THR A 3 8.73 -27.24 -0.60
N ASN A 4 9.88 -27.67 -1.13
CA ASN A 4 10.52 -28.90 -0.68
C ASN A 4 11.28 -28.61 0.60
N ILE A 5 10.97 -29.36 1.66
CA ILE A 5 11.62 -29.25 2.97
C ILE A 5 12.28 -30.59 3.24
N GLU A 6 13.60 -30.58 3.38
CA GLU A 6 14.36 -31.75 3.84
C GLU A 6 14.37 -31.76 5.36
N ILE A 7 13.84 -32.83 5.95
CA ILE A 7 13.82 -33.08 7.40
C ILE A 7 14.48 -34.42 7.63
N SER A 8 15.47 -34.48 8.51
CA SER A 8 16.22 -35.70 8.79
C SER A 8 16.51 -35.86 10.29
N GLY A 9 16.86 -37.09 10.68
CA GLY A 9 17.20 -37.45 12.05
C GLY A 9 15.99 -37.41 12.99
N TYR A 10 16.22 -36.95 14.23
CA TYR A 10 15.20 -36.95 15.29
C TYR A 10 13.86 -36.33 14.89
N SER A 11 13.88 -35.23 14.13
CA SER A 11 12.66 -34.55 13.70
C SER A 11 11.81 -35.41 12.76
N GLU A 12 12.44 -36.23 11.92
CA GLU A 12 11.73 -37.17 11.06
C GLU A 12 11.10 -38.31 11.88
N ASP A 13 11.87 -38.90 12.80
CA ASP A 13 11.40 -39.96 13.70
C ASP A 13 10.21 -39.48 14.56
N ALA A 14 10.29 -38.24 15.05
CA ALA A 14 9.21 -37.62 15.81
C ALA A 14 7.95 -37.40 14.95
N LEU A 15 8.10 -36.93 13.70
CA LEU A 15 6.97 -36.79 12.77
C LEU A 15 6.32 -38.15 12.46
N ASP A 16 7.13 -39.20 12.26
CA ASP A 16 6.64 -40.57 12.08
C ASP A 16 5.87 -41.07 13.29
N ALA A 17 6.38 -40.83 14.50
CA ALA A 17 5.67 -41.20 15.73
C ALA A 17 4.32 -40.49 15.86
N LEU A 18 4.25 -39.20 15.52
CA LEU A 18 3.01 -38.41 15.55
C LEU A 18 1.95 -38.96 14.57
N VAL A 19 2.37 -39.39 13.38
CA VAL A 19 1.49 -40.00 12.38
C VAL A 19 1.04 -41.40 12.83
N ARG A 20 1.97 -42.23 13.33
CA ARG A 20 1.66 -43.58 13.86
C ARG A 20 0.71 -43.53 15.05
N ALA A 21 0.80 -42.49 15.89
CA ALA A 21 -0.11 -42.25 17.00
C ALA A 21 -1.49 -41.73 16.58
N GLY A 22 -1.71 -41.46 15.28
CA GLY A 22 -2.99 -40.96 14.74
C GLY A 22 -3.27 -39.49 15.04
N ILE A 23 -2.27 -38.72 15.51
CA ILE A 23 -2.44 -37.28 15.82
C ILE A 23 -2.56 -36.46 14.53
N TYR A 24 -1.83 -36.85 13.47
CA TYR A 24 -1.92 -36.24 12.14
C TYR A 24 -2.10 -37.31 11.08
N SER A 25 -2.77 -36.96 9.98
CA SER A 25 -3.03 -37.90 8.88
C SER A 25 -1.77 -38.25 8.08
N ASN A 26 -0.79 -37.33 8.04
CA ASN A 26 0.50 -37.52 7.37
C ASN A 26 1.55 -36.50 7.86
N LYS A 27 2.83 -36.72 7.50
CA LYS A 27 3.95 -35.84 7.85
C LYS A 27 3.75 -34.41 7.34
N THR A 28 3.19 -34.22 6.14
CA THR A 28 2.99 -32.89 5.53
C THR A 28 2.03 -32.04 6.36
N GLU A 29 0.97 -32.63 6.90
CA GLU A 29 0.04 -31.94 7.80
C GLU A 29 0.73 -31.54 9.10
N ALA A 30 1.47 -32.46 9.71
CA ALA A 30 2.23 -32.20 10.92
C ALA A 30 3.27 -31.07 10.72
N VAL A 31 3.98 -31.07 9.59
CA VAL A 31 4.93 -30.00 9.22
C VAL A 31 4.22 -28.67 8.98
N ARG A 32 3.08 -28.67 8.28
CA ARG A 32 2.28 -27.45 8.07
C ARG A 32 1.81 -26.87 9.40
N GLU A 33 1.40 -27.72 10.33
CA GLU A 33 0.98 -27.30 11.67
C GLU A 33 2.13 -26.77 12.51
N ALA A 34 3.28 -27.42 12.47
CA ALA A 34 4.48 -26.97 13.16
C ALA A 34 4.93 -25.60 12.64
N ILE A 35 4.96 -25.40 11.31
CA ILE A 35 5.28 -24.11 10.70
C ILE A 35 4.26 -23.04 11.09
N ARG A 36 2.96 -23.36 11.07
CA ARG A 36 1.91 -22.43 11.49
C ARG A 36 2.13 -21.97 12.93
N ARG A 37 2.30 -22.90 13.87
CA ARG A 37 2.58 -22.60 15.28
C ARG A 37 3.89 -21.83 15.47
N PHE A 38 4.90 -22.13 14.68
CA PHE A 38 6.17 -21.40 14.70
C PHE A 38 5.97 -19.95 14.26
N ILE A 39 5.26 -19.70 13.16
CA ILE A 39 4.93 -18.35 12.69
C ILE A 39 4.08 -17.62 13.75
N ASP A 40 3.06 -18.28 14.30
CA ASP A 40 2.17 -17.73 15.34
C ASP A 40 2.92 -17.39 16.64
N SER A 41 4.12 -17.95 16.85
CA SER A 41 4.97 -17.62 18.00
C SER A 41 5.69 -16.27 17.88
N PHE A 42 5.73 -15.68 16.68
CA PHE A 42 6.35 -14.37 16.46
C PHE A 42 5.34 -13.23 16.53
N ASP A 43 5.79 -12.09 17.08
CA ASP A 43 5.06 -10.84 16.92
C ASP A 43 5.32 -10.26 15.52
N MET A 44 4.43 -10.58 14.59
CA MET A 44 4.50 -10.11 13.20
C MET A 44 4.46 -8.58 13.07
N LYS A 45 3.87 -7.86 14.04
CA LYS A 45 3.88 -6.38 14.10
C LYS A 45 5.29 -5.88 14.38
N GLU A 46 6.00 -6.54 15.28
CA GLU A 46 7.39 -6.20 15.60
C GLU A 46 8.33 -6.54 14.44
N ILE A 47 8.13 -7.68 13.77
CA ILE A 47 8.91 -8.07 12.58
C ILE A 47 8.74 -7.04 11.45
N SER A 48 7.49 -6.70 11.12
CA SER A 48 7.19 -5.71 10.08
C SER A 48 7.77 -4.34 10.41
N PHE A 49 7.69 -3.88 11.66
CA PHE A 49 8.30 -2.63 12.10
C PHE A 49 9.82 -2.62 11.91
N ARG A 50 10.53 -3.67 12.33
CA ARG A 50 11.98 -3.74 12.16
C ARG A 50 12.38 -3.72 10.68
N ALA A 51 11.71 -4.54 9.87
CA ALA A 51 11.98 -4.60 8.44
C ALA A 51 11.72 -3.26 7.73
N TYR A 52 10.64 -2.56 8.12
CA TYR A 52 10.33 -1.24 7.58
C TYR A 52 11.34 -0.18 8.00
N LYS A 53 11.67 -0.12 9.30
CA LYS A 53 12.64 0.83 9.86
C LYS A 53 14.04 0.68 9.25
N GLU A 54 14.41 -0.52 8.84
CA GLU A 54 15.66 -0.81 8.12
C GLU A 54 15.60 -0.48 6.60
N GLY A 55 14.46 0.04 6.11
CA GLY A 55 14.27 0.37 4.70
C GLY A 55 14.14 -0.84 3.77
N LYS A 56 13.93 -2.04 4.33
CA LYS A 56 13.88 -3.30 3.55
C LYS A 56 12.54 -3.53 2.87
N ILE A 57 11.46 -2.99 3.43
CA ILE A 57 10.10 -3.17 2.91
C ILE A 57 9.36 -1.83 2.82
N SER A 58 8.36 -1.76 1.96
CA SER A 58 7.40 -0.65 1.91
C SER A 58 6.44 -0.65 3.11
N PHE A 59 5.77 0.47 3.35
CA PHE A 59 4.77 0.59 4.41
C PHE A 59 3.55 -0.30 4.11
N GLN A 60 3.16 -0.38 2.83
CA GLN A 60 2.09 -1.29 2.40
C GLN A 60 2.45 -2.76 2.67
N LEU A 61 3.70 -3.17 2.43
CA LEU A 61 4.14 -4.54 2.77
C LEU A 61 4.23 -4.76 4.28
N ALA A 62 4.62 -3.75 5.05
CA ALA A 62 4.59 -3.82 6.51
C ALA A 62 3.15 -4.04 7.01
N THR A 63 2.17 -3.37 6.40
CA THR A 63 0.74 -3.55 6.68
C THR A 63 0.32 -5.00 6.45
N GLU A 64 0.65 -5.54 5.27
CA GLU A 64 0.32 -6.94 4.91
C GLU A 64 0.96 -7.96 5.86
N ILE A 65 2.24 -7.80 6.21
CA ILE A 65 2.96 -8.70 7.11
C ILE A 65 2.42 -8.64 8.54
N SER A 66 2.11 -7.43 9.03
CA SER A 66 1.65 -7.21 10.40
C SER A 66 0.25 -7.76 10.67
N GLY A 67 -0.56 -7.92 9.61
CA GLY A 67 -1.99 -8.22 9.71
C GLY A 67 -2.85 -7.09 10.29
N LEU A 68 -2.27 -5.91 10.52
CA LEU A 68 -2.97 -4.72 10.99
C LEU A 68 -3.54 -3.94 9.80
N SER A 69 -4.54 -3.10 10.06
CA SER A 69 -4.94 -2.05 9.12
C SER A 69 -3.90 -0.93 9.06
N ILE A 70 -3.97 -0.10 8.00
CA ILE A 70 -3.08 1.05 7.80
C ILE A 70 -3.08 1.96 9.04
N GLU A 71 -4.26 2.33 9.54
CA GLU A 71 -4.42 3.17 10.74
C GLU A 71 -3.76 2.54 11.98
N GLU A 72 -4.03 1.26 12.24
CA GLU A 72 -3.46 0.55 13.39
C GLU A 72 -1.94 0.45 13.31
N LEU A 73 -1.39 0.24 12.11
CA LEU A 73 0.05 0.17 11.91
C LEU A 73 0.72 1.55 12.08
N ILE A 74 0.11 2.61 11.57
CA ILE A 74 0.54 4.00 11.81
C ILE A 74 0.63 4.24 13.32
N TRP A 75 -0.44 3.94 14.06
CA TRP A 75 -0.46 4.11 15.51
C TRP A 75 0.58 3.26 16.23
N PHE A 76 0.80 2.04 15.77
CA PHE A 76 1.82 1.16 16.32
C PHE A 76 3.23 1.75 16.13
N PHE A 77 3.56 2.28 14.94
CA PHE A 77 4.85 2.91 14.69
C PHE A 77 5.03 4.18 15.53
N LEU A 78 4.00 5.01 15.64
CA LEU A 78 4.04 6.22 16.48
C LEU A 78 4.27 5.89 17.96
N LYS A 79 3.62 4.85 18.49
CA LYS A 79 3.86 4.37 19.86
C LYS A 79 5.30 3.88 20.08
N LYS A 80 5.99 3.47 19.02
CA LYS A 80 7.42 3.11 19.03
C LYS A 80 8.36 4.30 18.78
N GLY A 81 7.82 5.51 18.68
CA GLY A 81 8.60 6.72 18.43
C GLY A 81 9.10 6.82 16.99
N PHE A 82 8.41 6.22 16.03
CA PHE A 82 8.76 6.25 14.62
C PHE A 82 7.56 6.70 13.78
N ALA A 83 7.69 7.80 13.03
CA ALA A 83 6.65 8.23 12.09
C ALA A 83 6.86 7.52 10.74
N PRO A 84 5.85 6.84 10.17
CA PRO A 84 5.98 6.24 8.86
C PRO A 84 6.15 7.30 7.77
N GLU A 85 6.95 6.99 6.75
CA GLU A 85 7.22 7.86 5.61
C GLU A 85 6.12 7.72 4.56
N ILE A 86 4.95 8.31 4.84
CA ILE A 86 3.78 8.33 3.95
C ILE A 86 3.44 9.79 3.65
N GLY A 87 3.25 10.16 2.38
CA GLY A 87 3.05 11.54 1.93
C GLY A 87 4.32 12.14 1.32
N ILE A 88 4.53 13.44 1.46
CA ILE A 88 5.66 14.19 0.90
C ILE A 88 6.10 15.30 1.84
N SER A 89 7.41 15.44 2.06
CA SER A 89 7.97 16.46 2.94
C SER A 89 8.62 17.63 2.19
N ASP A 90 9.06 17.42 0.94
CA ASP A 90 9.76 18.44 0.16
C ASP A 90 8.79 19.25 -0.71
N ILE A 91 8.74 20.56 -0.48
CA ILE A 91 7.91 21.51 -1.23
C ILE A 91 8.37 21.68 -2.68
N ASN A 92 9.66 21.50 -2.97
CA ASN A 92 10.19 21.62 -4.33
C ASN A 92 9.77 20.41 -5.16
N GLU A 93 9.92 19.20 -4.62
CA GLU A 93 9.39 17.98 -5.23
C GLU A 93 7.89 18.11 -5.50
N LEU A 94 7.13 18.68 -4.55
CA LEU A 94 5.68 18.90 -4.72
C LEU A 94 5.37 19.84 -5.90
N LYS A 95 6.16 20.90 -6.10
CA LYS A 95 6.00 21.83 -7.22
C LYS A 95 6.40 21.20 -8.56
N GLU A 96 7.50 20.46 -8.60
CA GLU A 96 7.95 19.75 -9.81
C GLU A 96 6.92 18.72 -10.29
N ASN A 97 6.19 18.08 -9.37
CA ASN A 97 5.15 17.11 -9.70
C ASN A 97 3.99 17.72 -10.50
N LEU A 98 3.76 19.04 -10.45
CA LEU A 98 2.66 19.69 -11.17
C LEU A 98 2.81 19.57 -12.68
N ASP A 99 4.03 19.74 -13.18
CA ASP A 99 4.33 19.63 -14.60
C ASP A 99 4.18 18.19 -15.07
N GLU A 100 4.52 17.22 -14.23
CA GLU A 100 4.34 15.81 -14.53
C GLU A 100 2.85 15.45 -14.64
N ILE A 101 2.02 15.86 -13.69
CA ILE A 101 0.59 15.52 -13.66
C ILE A 101 -0.12 15.96 -14.95
N GLY A 102 0.23 17.12 -15.50
CA GLY A 102 -0.35 17.63 -16.74
C GLY A 102 -0.12 16.73 -17.96
N LYS A 103 1.01 16.01 -18.01
CA LYS A 103 1.47 15.23 -19.19
C LYS A 103 0.74 13.90 -19.38
N TYR A 104 0.11 13.37 -18.35
CA TYR A 104 -0.48 12.03 -18.37
C TYR A 104 -2.00 12.09 -18.59
N GLU A 105 -2.55 11.13 -19.32
CA GLU A 105 -4.00 10.99 -19.55
C GLU A 105 -4.72 10.19 -18.45
N ALA A 106 -3.97 9.41 -17.68
CA ALA A 106 -4.50 8.48 -16.70
C ALA A 106 -3.58 8.35 -15.47
N PHE A 107 -4.19 8.06 -14.34
CA PHE A 107 -3.55 7.88 -13.04
C PHE A 107 -3.79 6.46 -12.53
N VAL A 108 -2.73 5.78 -12.11
CA VAL A 108 -2.79 4.46 -11.49
C VAL A 108 -2.66 4.64 -9.98
N PHE A 109 -3.66 4.22 -9.22
CA PHE A 109 -3.67 4.32 -7.76
C PHE A 109 -3.27 2.99 -7.12
N ASP A 110 -2.41 3.05 -6.11
CA ASP A 110 -2.12 1.94 -5.22
C ASP A 110 -2.99 1.98 -3.94
N LEU A 111 -2.72 1.10 -2.98
CA LEU A 111 -3.52 1.03 -1.77
C LEU A 111 -3.32 2.27 -0.89
N SER A 112 -2.08 2.80 -0.83
CA SER A 112 -1.75 3.95 0.01
C SER A 112 -2.50 5.22 -0.43
N SER A 113 -2.49 5.53 -1.73
CA SER A 113 -3.19 6.69 -2.26
C SER A 113 -4.71 6.53 -2.20
N SER A 114 -5.21 5.32 -2.45
CA SER A 114 -6.64 5.02 -2.31
C SER A 114 -7.11 5.18 -0.86
N TYR A 115 -6.30 4.74 0.12
CA TYR A 115 -6.58 4.96 1.54
C TYR A 115 -6.66 6.45 1.87
N THR A 116 -5.67 7.24 1.46
CA THR A 116 -5.65 8.70 1.68
C THR A 116 -6.90 9.39 1.14
N ILE A 117 -7.31 9.07 -0.09
CA ILE A 117 -8.50 9.67 -0.72
C ILE A 117 -9.78 9.31 0.04
N LEU A 118 -9.89 8.07 0.51
CA LEU A 118 -11.04 7.61 1.30
C LEU A 118 -11.08 8.29 2.67
N GLU A 119 -9.96 8.33 3.37
CA GLU A 119 -9.87 8.90 4.72
C GLU A 119 -10.14 10.41 4.73
N LEU A 120 -9.81 11.11 3.64
CA LEU A 120 -10.12 12.53 3.48
C LEU A 120 -11.57 12.83 3.04
N ASP A 121 -12.34 11.80 2.67
CA ASP A 121 -13.64 11.92 1.97
C ASP A 121 -13.54 12.74 0.67
N LYS A 122 -12.48 12.53 -0.12
CA LYS A 122 -12.16 13.34 -1.33
C LYS A 122 -12.25 12.60 -2.66
N ILE A 123 -13.03 11.52 -2.70
CA ILE A 123 -13.29 10.75 -3.92
C ILE A 123 -13.85 11.66 -5.03
N ASP A 124 -14.83 12.53 -4.71
CA ASP A 124 -15.47 13.39 -5.71
C ASP A 124 -14.57 14.54 -6.15
N THR A 125 -13.65 14.97 -5.29
CA THR A 125 -12.62 15.94 -5.64
C THR A 125 -11.70 15.37 -6.71
N ILE A 126 -11.10 14.19 -6.48
CA ILE A 126 -10.20 13.51 -7.44
C ILE A 126 -10.83 13.30 -8.83
N LYS A 127 -12.15 13.14 -8.93
CA LYS A 127 -12.85 13.01 -10.21
C LYS A 127 -12.78 14.27 -11.08
N LYS A 128 -12.52 15.45 -10.50
CA LYS A 128 -12.49 16.73 -11.20
C LYS A 128 -11.27 16.87 -12.12
N VAL A 129 -10.18 16.13 -11.88
CA VAL A 129 -8.94 16.19 -12.69
C VAL A 129 -9.14 15.83 -14.17
N ASN A 130 -10.30 15.25 -14.54
CA ASN A 130 -10.64 14.84 -15.91
C ASN A 130 -9.56 13.93 -16.54
N LYS A 131 -9.10 12.96 -15.76
CA LYS A 131 -8.17 11.90 -16.18
C LYS A 131 -8.80 10.55 -15.90
N ARG A 132 -8.36 9.51 -16.60
CA ARG A 132 -8.80 8.14 -16.29
C ARG A 132 -8.20 7.70 -14.96
N LEU A 133 -9.04 7.18 -14.07
CA LEU A 133 -8.61 6.70 -12.76
C LEU A 133 -8.51 5.17 -12.81
N ILE A 134 -7.34 4.61 -12.58
CA ILE A 134 -7.05 3.19 -12.78
C ILE A 134 -6.63 2.56 -11.46
N ILE A 135 -7.11 1.35 -11.17
CA ILE A 135 -6.61 0.50 -10.09
C ILE A 135 -6.26 -0.88 -10.62
N GLY A 136 -5.19 -1.47 -10.07
CA GLY A 136 -4.86 -2.87 -10.30
C GLY A 136 -5.94 -3.81 -9.74
N LYS A 137 -6.01 -5.03 -10.26
CA LYS A 137 -6.93 -6.06 -9.76
C LYS A 137 -6.62 -6.46 -8.31
N GLU A 138 -5.35 -6.64 -7.99
CA GLU A 138 -4.91 -6.98 -6.63
C GLU A 138 -5.17 -5.81 -5.68
N THR A 139 -4.88 -4.57 -6.09
CA THR A 139 -5.24 -3.37 -5.33
C THR A 139 -6.75 -3.29 -5.11
N GLY A 140 -7.54 -3.57 -6.15
CA GLY A 140 -9.01 -3.58 -6.08
C GLY A 140 -9.58 -4.58 -5.08
N LYS A 141 -8.90 -5.70 -4.80
CA LYS A 141 -9.31 -6.65 -3.75
C LYS A 141 -9.19 -6.02 -2.36
N SER A 142 -8.06 -5.37 -2.09
CA SER A 142 -7.78 -4.74 -0.80
C SER A 142 -8.60 -3.46 -0.59
N ILE A 143 -8.79 -2.69 -1.65
CA ILE A 143 -9.63 -1.48 -1.62
C ILE A 143 -11.08 -1.83 -1.24
N ARG A 144 -11.63 -2.96 -1.67
CA ARG A 144 -13.01 -3.35 -1.31
C ARG A 144 -13.22 -3.42 0.20
N SER A 145 -12.26 -3.95 0.95
CA SER A 145 -12.40 -4.02 2.42
C SER A 145 -12.32 -2.63 3.05
N LEU A 146 -11.46 -1.73 2.52
CA LEU A 146 -11.39 -0.33 2.95
C LEU A 146 -12.70 0.41 2.67
N VAL A 147 -13.24 0.29 1.46
CA VAL A 147 -14.51 0.93 1.05
C VAL A 147 -15.68 0.44 1.92
N MET A 148 -15.73 -0.87 2.23
CA MET A 148 -16.75 -1.42 3.13
C MET A 148 -16.63 -0.86 4.55
N ARG A 149 -15.41 -0.78 5.11
CA ARG A 149 -15.16 -0.17 6.42
C ARG A 149 -15.60 1.29 6.43
N TYR A 150 -15.18 2.04 5.43
CA TYR A 150 -15.51 3.45 5.27
C TYR A 150 -17.03 3.67 5.16
N SER A 151 -17.71 2.86 4.37
CA SER A 151 -19.18 2.89 4.25
C SER A 151 -19.87 2.67 5.59
N LYS A 152 -19.37 1.72 6.39
CA LYS A 152 -19.90 1.44 7.73
C LYS A 152 -19.72 2.63 8.68
N ILE A 153 -18.55 3.25 8.68
CA ILE A 153 -18.24 4.42 9.52
C ILE A 153 -19.12 5.61 9.12
N ARG A 154 -19.30 5.84 7.81
CA ARG A 154 -20.12 6.94 7.28
C ARG A 154 -21.62 6.71 7.47
N GLY A 155 -22.05 5.48 7.74
CA GLY A 155 -23.47 5.11 7.78
C GLY A 155 -24.16 5.17 6.41
N SER A 156 -23.39 5.22 5.32
CA SER A 156 -23.88 5.27 3.95
C SER A 156 -22.99 4.48 3.02
N LEU A 157 -23.57 3.93 1.96
CA LEU A 157 -22.83 3.05 1.05
C LEU A 157 -21.97 3.91 0.11
N VAL A 158 -20.65 3.75 0.22
CA VAL A 158 -19.66 4.43 -0.62
C VAL A 158 -19.15 3.47 -1.67
N TYR A 159 -19.00 3.96 -2.91
CA TYR A 159 -18.40 3.23 -4.00
C TYR A 159 -17.31 4.06 -4.65
N LEU A 160 -16.20 3.42 -5.05
CA LEU A 160 -15.22 4.02 -5.95
C LEU A 160 -15.75 3.97 -7.39
N GLY A 161 -16.77 4.79 -7.68
CA GLY A 161 -17.26 4.97 -9.03
C GLY A 161 -16.18 5.59 -9.93
N ASN A 162 -16.13 5.18 -11.20
CA ASN A 162 -15.23 5.65 -12.26
C ASN A 162 -13.77 5.18 -12.20
N TYR A 163 -13.42 4.27 -11.28
CA TYR A 163 -12.13 3.60 -11.33
C TYR A 163 -12.19 2.41 -12.29
N GLU A 164 -11.39 2.45 -13.34
CA GLU A 164 -11.21 1.32 -14.24
C GLU A 164 -10.28 0.30 -13.61
N GLN A 165 -10.67 -0.98 -13.69
CA GLN A 165 -9.82 -2.06 -13.20
C GLN A 165 -8.93 -2.58 -14.33
N ALA A 166 -7.62 -2.47 -14.14
CA ALA A 166 -6.63 -3.07 -15.01
C ALA A 166 -6.08 -4.37 -14.38
N GLN A 167 -5.78 -5.36 -15.21
CA GLN A 167 -5.17 -6.61 -14.78
C GLN A 167 -3.98 -6.94 -15.66
N LEU A 168 -2.86 -7.31 -15.04
CA LEU A 168 -1.71 -7.89 -15.73
C LEU A 168 -1.80 -9.42 -15.74
N LYS A 169 -1.35 -10.02 -16.85
CA LYS A 169 -1.26 -11.49 -16.99
C LYS A 169 0.05 -12.05 -16.42
N THR A 170 1.03 -11.20 -16.15
CA THR A 170 2.39 -11.59 -15.73
C THR A 170 2.42 -11.94 -14.24
N GLN A 171 3.18 -12.97 -13.86
CA GLN A 171 3.46 -13.25 -12.45
C GLN A 171 4.41 -12.19 -11.88
N LEU A 172 3.97 -11.49 -10.83
CA LEU A 172 4.72 -10.38 -10.21
C LEU A 172 5.33 -10.73 -8.85
N SER A 173 5.17 -11.98 -8.38
CA SER A 173 5.64 -12.42 -7.06
C SER A 173 7.14 -12.28 -6.87
N GLU A 174 7.93 -12.62 -7.87
CA GLU A 174 9.39 -12.47 -7.78
C GLU A 174 9.81 -10.99 -7.78
N PHE A 175 9.15 -10.16 -8.59
CA PHE A 175 9.38 -8.71 -8.61
C PHE A 175 9.03 -8.09 -7.26
N ALA A 176 7.86 -8.41 -6.70
CA ALA A 176 7.40 -7.93 -5.41
C ALA A 176 8.40 -8.30 -4.29
N ARG A 177 8.78 -9.58 -4.21
CA ARG A 177 9.73 -10.09 -3.22
C ARG A 177 11.10 -9.43 -3.33
N LYS A 178 11.65 -9.29 -4.54
CA LYS A 178 12.99 -8.71 -4.76
C LYS A 178 13.07 -7.23 -4.37
N ASN A 179 11.96 -6.49 -4.48
CA ASN A 179 11.94 -5.06 -4.19
C ASN A 179 11.32 -4.75 -2.80
N GLY A 180 10.92 -5.76 -2.02
CA GLY A 180 10.35 -5.55 -0.69
C GLY A 180 9.01 -4.81 -0.73
N ILE A 181 8.15 -5.16 -1.68
CA ILE A 181 6.82 -4.56 -1.86
C ILE A 181 5.75 -5.65 -1.95
N THR A 182 4.48 -5.27 -1.78
CA THR A 182 3.32 -6.12 -1.99
C THR A 182 3.13 -6.47 -3.47
N LEU A 183 2.30 -7.49 -3.73
CA LEU A 183 1.82 -7.79 -5.08
C LEU A 183 1.00 -6.64 -5.68
N GLN A 184 0.33 -5.86 -4.84
CA GLN A 184 -0.54 -4.76 -5.24
C GLN A 184 0.29 -3.59 -5.77
N GLU A 185 1.33 -3.21 -5.01
CA GLU A 185 2.31 -2.21 -5.46
C GLU A 185 3.02 -2.64 -6.73
N ALA A 186 3.44 -3.91 -6.78
CA ALA A 186 4.07 -4.47 -7.97
C ALA A 186 3.15 -4.37 -9.19
N GLU A 187 1.86 -4.70 -9.05
CA GLU A 187 0.89 -4.58 -10.12
C GLU A 187 0.70 -3.12 -10.57
N ALA A 188 0.50 -2.20 -9.63
CA ALA A 188 0.34 -0.78 -9.91
C ALA A 188 1.55 -0.19 -10.67
N ILE A 189 2.77 -0.48 -10.20
CA ILE A 189 4.03 -0.06 -10.86
C ILE A 189 4.11 -0.61 -12.29
N ASN A 190 3.77 -1.89 -12.49
CA ASN A 190 3.88 -2.51 -13.81
C ASN A 190 2.79 -2.03 -14.79
N ILE A 191 1.58 -1.74 -14.30
CA ILE A 191 0.53 -1.11 -15.12
C ILE A 191 0.99 0.28 -15.57
N ALA A 192 1.41 1.12 -14.62
CA ALA A 192 1.91 2.46 -14.90
C ALA A 192 3.07 2.45 -15.90
N LYS A 193 4.02 1.50 -15.73
CA LYS A 193 5.14 1.32 -16.66
C LYS A 193 4.71 0.96 -18.07
N LYS A 194 3.84 -0.05 -18.20
CA LYS A 194 3.44 -0.61 -19.49
C LYS A 194 2.65 0.40 -20.31
N GLU A 195 1.69 1.06 -19.67
CA GLU A 195 0.78 2.00 -20.33
C GLU A 195 1.31 3.45 -20.35
N LYS A 196 2.49 3.68 -19.73
CA LYS A 196 3.10 5.01 -19.55
C LYS A 196 2.16 6.00 -18.86
N TRP A 197 1.50 5.54 -17.80
CA TRP A 197 0.62 6.35 -16.96
C TRP A 197 1.31 6.78 -15.67
N LEU A 198 0.75 7.79 -15.00
CA LEU A 198 1.31 8.30 -13.75
C LEU A 198 0.89 7.40 -12.58
N LEU A 199 1.86 6.95 -11.78
CA LEU A 199 1.56 6.22 -10.54
C LEU A 199 1.29 7.22 -9.40
N ILE A 200 0.22 7.00 -8.65
CA ILE A 200 -0.11 7.76 -7.44
C ILE A 200 0.11 6.87 -6.22
N SER A 201 1.06 7.26 -5.38
CA SER A 201 1.41 6.51 -4.17
C SER A 201 1.89 7.45 -3.07
N ASP A 202 1.31 7.33 -1.89
CA ASP A 202 1.75 8.10 -0.73
C ASP A 202 2.91 7.41 -0.02
N ASP A 203 3.14 6.12 -0.21
CA ASP A 203 4.28 5.39 0.34
C ASP A 203 5.60 5.80 -0.37
N VAL A 204 6.49 6.46 0.39
CA VAL A 204 7.78 6.95 -0.12
C VAL A 204 8.62 5.83 -0.74
N ARG A 205 8.61 4.64 -0.15
CA ARG A 205 9.41 3.50 -0.64
C ARG A 205 8.88 2.99 -1.97
N THR A 206 7.56 2.90 -2.11
CA THR A 206 6.91 2.53 -3.37
C THR A 206 7.29 3.52 -4.47
N ARG A 207 7.26 4.84 -4.19
CA ARG A 207 7.69 5.87 -5.15
C ARG A 207 9.16 5.72 -5.57
N GLN A 208 10.06 5.50 -4.62
CA GLN A 208 11.48 5.27 -4.91
C GLN A 208 11.68 4.07 -5.85
N ILE A 209 10.99 2.96 -5.58
CA ILE A 209 11.07 1.75 -6.39
C ILE A 209 10.49 2.02 -7.79
N ALA A 210 9.33 2.67 -7.91
CA ALA A 210 8.75 3.05 -9.19
C ALA A 210 9.74 3.87 -10.03
N ARG A 211 10.34 4.92 -9.45
CA ARG A 211 11.34 5.78 -10.11
C ARG A 211 12.55 4.96 -10.57
N SER A 212 13.05 4.05 -9.74
CA SER A 212 14.17 3.15 -10.12
C SER A 212 13.85 2.23 -11.31
N LYS A 213 12.56 2.02 -11.63
CA LYS A 213 12.10 1.23 -12.79
C LYS A 213 11.67 2.09 -13.98
N GLY A 214 11.88 3.41 -13.91
CA GLY A 214 11.50 4.37 -14.95
C GLY A 214 10.02 4.73 -14.96
N VAL A 215 9.36 4.65 -13.80
CA VAL A 215 7.94 5.02 -13.65
C VAL A 215 7.85 6.33 -12.89
N ASN A 216 7.22 7.34 -13.49
CA ASN A 216 6.93 8.59 -12.81
C ASN A 216 5.85 8.37 -11.76
N CYS A 217 6.08 8.95 -10.59
CA CYS A 217 5.22 8.71 -9.44
C CYS A 217 5.17 9.93 -8.52
N VAL A 218 3.95 10.27 -8.09
CA VAL A 218 3.65 11.43 -7.24
C VAL A 218 2.74 11.03 -6.08
N PRO A 219 2.80 11.71 -4.93
CA PRO A 219 1.86 11.53 -3.82
C PRO A 219 0.51 12.17 -4.13
N THR A 220 -0.53 11.75 -3.39
CA THR A 220 -1.91 12.24 -3.52
C THR A 220 -2.00 13.75 -3.32
N LEU A 221 -1.20 14.33 -2.40
CA LEU A 221 -1.15 15.78 -2.18
C LEU A 221 -0.80 16.57 -3.45
N SER A 222 0.01 16.00 -4.36
CA SER A 222 0.36 16.64 -5.62
C SER A 222 -0.86 16.79 -6.54
N ILE A 223 -1.80 15.84 -6.49
CA ILE A 223 -3.05 15.92 -7.26
C ILE A 223 -3.90 17.08 -6.75
N PHE A 224 -4.07 17.20 -5.43
CA PHE A 224 -4.86 18.29 -4.86
C PHE A 224 -4.22 19.67 -5.14
N LEU A 225 -2.89 19.77 -5.13
CA LEU A 225 -2.22 21.01 -5.52
C LEU A 225 -2.41 21.31 -7.01
N TYR A 226 -2.36 20.28 -7.86
CA TYR A 226 -2.67 20.42 -9.29
C TYR A 226 -4.10 20.92 -9.50
N GLU A 227 -5.08 20.35 -8.81
CA GLU A 227 -6.47 20.79 -8.88
C GLU A 227 -6.67 22.22 -8.43
N LYS A 228 -6.00 22.64 -7.34
CA LYS A 228 -5.98 24.05 -6.91
C LYS A 228 -5.48 24.95 -8.03
N ASN A 229 -4.35 24.59 -8.65
CA ASN A 229 -3.74 25.39 -9.71
C ASN A 229 -4.59 25.42 -11.00
N GLN A 230 -5.38 24.38 -11.26
CA GLN A 230 -6.36 24.35 -12.36
C GLN A 230 -7.70 24.99 -11.99
N ASN A 231 -7.84 25.62 -10.82
CA ASN A 231 -9.08 26.19 -10.30
C ASN A 231 -10.25 25.19 -10.16
N LEU A 232 -9.94 23.90 -10.00
CA LEU A 232 -10.93 22.82 -9.80
C LEU A 232 -11.39 22.71 -8.33
N ILE A 233 -10.53 23.16 -7.41
CA ILE A 233 -10.84 23.34 -5.99
C ILE A 233 -10.39 24.73 -5.53
N SER A 234 -11.06 25.25 -4.50
CA SER A 234 -10.68 26.54 -3.90
C SER A 234 -9.42 26.40 -3.04
N GLU A 235 -8.72 27.52 -2.83
CA GLU A 235 -7.60 27.57 -1.87
C GLU A 235 -8.02 27.15 -0.46
N LYS A 236 -9.22 27.55 -0.02
CA LYS A 236 -9.78 27.13 1.27
C LYS A 236 -9.93 25.60 1.35
N GLU A 237 -10.45 24.99 0.28
CA GLU A 237 -10.62 23.53 0.22
C GLU A 237 -9.27 22.81 0.22
N PHE A 238 -8.29 23.30 -0.53
CA PHE A 238 -6.92 22.75 -0.51
C PHE A 238 -6.30 22.82 0.88
N ASN A 239 -6.39 23.96 1.56
CA ASN A 239 -5.84 24.12 2.91
C ASN A 239 -6.51 23.17 3.91
N GLU A 240 -7.83 22.97 3.82
CA GLU A 240 -8.55 22.01 4.65
C GLU A 240 -8.08 20.57 4.41
N ILE A 241 -7.84 20.20 3.15
CA ILE A 241 -7.27 18.90 2.78
C ILE A 241 -5.88 18.72 3.38
N SER A 242 -4.98 19.69 3.18
CA SER A 242 -3.61 19.62 3.70
C SER A 242 -3.57 19.52 5.22
N MET A 243 -4.44 20.25 5.94
CA MET A 243 -4.59 20.13 7.39
C MET A 243 -5.05 18.74 7.81
N LYS A 244 -6.05 18.17 7.13
CA LYS A 244 -6.53 16.80 7.41
C LYS A 244 -5.45 15.74 7.15
N MET A 245 -4.66 15.89 6.09
CA MET A 245 -3.51 15.01 5.83
C MET A 245 -2.48 15.07 6.96
N GLY A 246 -2.22 16.26 7.52
CA GLY A 246 -1.36 16.40 8.70
C GLY A 246 -1.90 15.71 9.96
N ILE A 247 -3.23 15.60 10.10
CA ILE A 247 -3.88 14.86 11.20
C ILE A 247 -3.80 13.34 10.98
N ILE A 248 -3.89 12.88 9.72
CA ILE A 248 -3.75 11.47 9.33
C ILE A 248 -2.25 11.21 9.08
N PRO A 249 -1.43 11.18 10.13
CA PRO A 249 0.00 11.59 10.21
C PRO A 249 0.83 11.32 8.94
N MET A 250 0.51 12.05 7.88
CA MET A 250 1.21 12.02 6.61
C MET A 250 2.21 13.16 6.62
N LEU A 251 3.32 12.92 5.95
CA LEU A 251 4.26 13.95 5.58
C LEU A 251 3.54 14.96 4.68
N VAL A 252 3.49 16.20 5.16
CA VAL A 252 3.02 17.38 4.43
C VAL A 252 4.10 18.45 4.60
N PRO A 253 4.54 19.14 3.52
CA PRO A 253 5.55 20.18 3.67
C PRO A 253 5.06 21.30 4.58
N SER A 254 5.91 21.73 5.52
CA SER A 254 5.57 22.72 6.55
C SER A 254 5.13 24.07 5.98
N GLU A 255 5.64 24.37 4.78
CA GLU A 255 5.43 25.58 4.00
C GLU A 255 3.99 25.71 3.50
N ILE A 256 3.22 24.62 3.47
CA ILE A 256 1.80 24.66 3.11
C ILE A 256 0.94 25.25 4.25
N PHE A 257 1.42 25.21 5.49
CA PHE A 257 0.69 25.70 6.66
C PHE A 257 1.02 27.15 7.05
N ARG A 258 1.87 27.82 6.29
CA ARG A 258 2.26 29.22 6.51
C ARG A 258 1.43 30.15 5.64
#